data_AF-A0A8D8GQJ4-F1
#
_entry.id   AF-A0A8D8GQJ4-F1
#
_cell.length_a   1.000
_cell.length_b   1.000
_cell.length_c   1.000
_cell.angle_alpha   90.00
_cell.angle_beta   90.00
_cell.angle_gamma   90.00
#
_symmetry.space_group_name_H-M   'P 1'
#
loop_
_entity.id
_entity.type
_entity.pdbx_description
1 polymer ?
#
loop_
_entity_poly.entity_id
_entity_poly.type
_entity_poly.pdbx_seq_one_letter_code
_entity_poly.pdbx_strand_id
1 'polypeptide(L)'
;VLRSELDFDPGAKYHVAANIPYIKYFFSNVLQFQIHRAMCTASRQYDPQDPSKPLHKCDIFRQPAAGNILKQLMERGASEPWQQVLQEVIGEGRLDGTALREYFRPLEEWLRNENLRTNEYVGWIYDGDYCKHSIE
;
A
#
# COMPACT_ATOMS: atom_id res chain seq x y z
N VAL A 1 -29.25 4.86 -9.56
CA VAL A 1 -30.04 5.52 -8.50
C VAL A 1 -29.40 6.87 -8.27
N LEU A 2 -30.15 7.97 -8.34
CA LEU A 2 -29.64 9.30 -8.05
C LEU A 2 -29.52 9.46 -6.52
N ARG A 3 -28.41 9.98 -5.99
CA ARG A 3 -28.25 10.25 -4.55
C ARG A 3 -28.66 11.69 -4.21
N SER A 4 -28.98 11.95 -2.95
CA SER A 4 -29.33 13.27 -2.43
C SER A 4 -28.89 13.46 -0.97
N GLU A 5 -29.02 14.66 -0.43
CA GLU A 5 -28.77 14.95 1.00
C GLU A 5 -29.73 14.22 1.97
N LEU A 6 -30.80 13.58 1.46
CA LEU A 6 -31.64 12.68 2.28
C LEU A 6 -31.01 11.30 2.47
N ASP A 7 -29.96 11.00 1.72
CA ASP A 7 -29.22 9.75 1.79
C ASP A 7 -27.99 9.87 2.70
N PHE A 8 -27.65 8.80 3.42
CA PHE A 8 -26.41 8.71 4.20
C PHE A 8 -25.54 7.53 3.75
N ASP A 9 -24.89 7.71 2.60
CA ASP A 9 -24.00 6.70 2.01
C ASP A 9 -22.80 6.31 2.87
N PRO A 10 -22.13 7.22 3.62
CA PRO A 10 -20.99 6.83 4.44
C PRO A 10 -21.32 5.71 5.44
N GLY A 11 -22.56 5.66 5.96
CA GLY A 11 -23.03 4.62 6.88
C GLY A 11 -23.02 3.20 6.29
N ALA A 12 -23.02 3.05 4.97
CA ALA A 12 -22.95 1.74 4.31
C ALA A 12 -21.56 1.08 4.40
N LYS A 13 -20.52 1.82 4.80
CA LYS A 13 -19.18 1.26 5.05
C LYS A 13 -19.04 0.89 6.53
N TYR A 14 -18.81 -0.39 6.80
CA TYR A 14 -18.66 -0.94 8.16
C TYR A 14 -17.84 -0.06 9.12
N HIS A 15 -16.66 0.41 8.69
CA HIS A 15 -15.76 1.19 9.52
C HIS A 15 -16.32 2.56 9.94
N VAL A 16 -17.20 3.15 9.15
CA VAL A 16 -17.92 4.39 9.50
C VAL A 16 -18.94 4.07 10.60
N ALA A 17 -19.80 3.09 10.37
CA ALA A 17 -20.83 2.69 11.33
C ALA A 17 -20.26 2.16 12.66
N ALA A 18 -19.11 1.49 12.61
CA ALA A 18 -18.42 0.93 13.77
C ALA A 18 -17.44 1.92 14.45
N ASN A 19 -17.33 3.17 13.96
CA ASN A 19 -16.38 4.17 14.46
C ASN A 19 -14.92 3.66 14.53
N ILE A 20 -14.48 2.96 13.47
CA ILE A 20 -13.13 2.40 13.37
C ILE A 20 -12.29 3.30 12.44
N PRO A 21 -11.20 3.93 12.92
CA PRO A 21 -10.35 4.75 12.08
C PRO A 21 -9.81 3.99 10.86
N TYR A 22 -10.08 4.49 9.65
CA TYR A 22 -9.69 3.82 8.40
C TYR A 22 -8.26 4.15 7.96
N ILE A 23 -7.66 5.21 8.49
CA ILE A 23 -6.30 5.66 8.13
C ILE A 23 -5.24 4.58 8.34
N LYS A 24 -5.45 3.66 9.29
CA LYS A 24 -4.57 2.52 9.54
C LYS A 24 -4.39 1.63 8.30
N TYR A 25 -5.40 1.53 7.43
CA TYR A 25 -5.30 0.75 6.19
C TYR A 25 -4.45 1.46 5.14
N PHE A 26 -4.56 2.79 5.02
CA PHE A 26 -3.67 3.57 4.14
C PHE A 26 -2.21 3.41 4.58
N PHE A 27 -1.95 3.60 5.87
CA PHE A 27 -0.60 3.45 6.44
C PHE A 27 -0.07 2.03 6.26
N SER A 28 -0.87 1.00 6.60
CA SER A 28 -0.53 -0.41 6.40
C SER A 28 -0.22 -0.71 4.93
N ASN A 29 -1.01 -0.17 4.00
CA ASN A 29 -0.84 -0.43 2.58
C ASN A 29 0.49 0.05 2.01
N VAL A 30 1.08 1.09 2.59
CA VAL A 30 2.41 1.58 2.21
C VAL A 30 3.49 0.85 3.00
N LEU A 31 3.36 0.81 4.33
CA LEU A 31 4.38 0.26 5.22
C LEU A 31 4.63 -1.24 4.99
N GLN A 32 3.59 -2.01 4.65
CA GLN A 32 3.74 -3.45 4.39
C GLN A 32 4.78 -3.74 3.29
N PHE A 33 4.87 -2.88 2.27
CA PHE A 33 5.84 -3.07 1.19
C PHE A 33 7.26 -2.69 1.62
N GLN A 34 7.43 -1.68 2.48
CA GLN A 34 8.75 -1.36 3.06
C GLN A 34 9.26 -2.53 3.91
N ILE A 35 8.42 -3.08 4.81
CA ILE A 35 8.78 -4.22 5.63
C ILE A 35 9.01 -5.47 4.77
N HIS A 36 8.16 -5.72 3.76
CA HIS A 36 8.34 -6.82 2.82
C HIS A 36 9.67 -6.71 2.06
N ARG A 37 10.01 -5.53 1.52
CA ARG A 37 11.30 -5.27 0.86
C ARG A 37 12.47 -5.58 1.80
N ALA A 38 12.43 -5.08 3.03
CA ALA A 38 13.48 -5.35 4.02
C ALA A 38 13.64 -6.86 4.29
N MET A 39 12.53 -7.58 4.50
CA MET A 39 12.54 -9.03 4.71
C MET A 39 13.08 -9.79 3.48
N CYS A 40 12.72 -9.37 2.28
CA CYS A 40 13.16 -9.98 1.03
C CYS A 40 14.65 -9.76 0.76
N THR A 41 15.16 -8.55 1.03
CA THR A 41 16.59 -8.22 0.98
C THR A 41 17.36 -9.08 1.98
N ALA A 42 16.91 -9.13 3.24
CA ALA A 42 17.57 -9.92 4.28
C ALA A 42 17.58 -11.42 3.97
N SER A 43 16.56 -11.91 3.25
CA SER A 43 16.43 -13.30 2.82
C SER A 43 17.14 -13.60 1.49
N ARG A 44 17.80 -12.61 0.87
CA ARG A 44 18.46 -12.69 -0.46
C ARG A 44 17.53 -13.15 -1.60
N GLN A 45 16.23 -12.93 -1.44
CA GLN A 45 15.16 -13.24 -2.40
C GLN A 45 14.85 -12.06 -3.31
N TYR A 46 15.33 -10.87 -2.96
CA TYR A 46 15.23 -9.66 -3.74
C TYR A 46 16.60 -9.00 -3.85
N ASP A 47 16.93 -8.54 -5.05
CA ASP A 47 18.11 -7.72 -5.34
C ASP A 47 17.75 -6.74 -6.48
N PRO A 48 17.85 -5.42 -6.27
CA PRO A 48 17.51 -4.42 -7.29
C PRO A 48 18.38 -4.50 -8.55
N GLN A 49 19.56 -5.13 -8.47
CA GLN A 49 20.50 -5.30 -9.59
C GLN A 49 20.37 -6.65 -10.29
N ASP A 50 19.55 -7.57 -9.77
CA ASP A 50 19.34 -8.90 -10.32
C ASP A 50 17.90 -9.07 -10.83
N PRO A 51 17.67 -9.02 -12.17
CA PRO A 51 16.34 -9.22 -12.75
C PRO A 51 15.70 -10.57 -12.43
N SER A 52 16.49 -11.58 -12.02
CA SER A 52 15.96 -12.89 -11.61
C SER A 52 15.34 -12.86 -10.21
N LYS A 53 15.60 -11.81 -9.42
CA LYS A 53 15.13 -11.62 -8.04
C LYS A 53 14.30 -10.34 -7.87
N PRO A 54 13.20 -10.17 -8.61
CA PRO A 54 12.35 -9.00 -8.44
C PRO A 54 11.51 -9.10 -7.17
N LEU A 55 11.16 -7.96 -6.59
CA LEU A 55 10.45 -7.90 -5.30
C LEU A 55 9.11 -8.65 -5.33
N HIS A 56 8.36 -8.58 -6.44
CA HIS A 56 7.06 -9.26 -6.58
C HIS A 56 7.14 -10.79 -6.70
N LYS A 57 8.34 -11.38 -6.77
CA LYS A 57 8.56 -12.84 -6.75
C LYS A 57 9.17 -13.34 -5.45
N CYS A 58 9.46 -12.45 -4.50
CA CYS A 58 10.06 -12.82 -3.23
C CYS A 58 9.16 -13.78 -2.44
N ASP A 59 9.74 -14.86 -1.93
CA ASP A 59 9.10 -15.76 -0.96
C ASP A 59 9.89 -15.77 0.35
N ILE A 60 9.26 -15.31 1.42
CA ILE A 60 9.83 -15.26 2.78
C ILE A 60 9.57 -16.54 3.59
N PHE A 61 8.94 -17.55 3.00
CA PHE A 61 8.69 -18.83 3.65
C PHE A 61 9.99 -19.52 4.08
N ARG A 62 10.04 -19.95 5.35
CA ARG A 62 11.22 -20.58 5.98
C ARG A 62 12.49 -19.74 5.88
N GLN A 63 12.37 -18.41 5.92
CA GLN A 63 13.51 -17.50 5.98
C GLN A 63 13.70 -16.93 7.40
N PRO A 64 14.67 -17.44 8.19
CA PRO A 64 14.92 -16.93 9.55
C PRO A 64 15.31 -15.45 9.57
N ALA A 65 15.98 -14.96 8.53
CA ALA A 65 16.37 -13.57 8.40
C ALA A 65 15.15 -12.63 8.34
N ALA A 66 14.11 -12.99 7.58
CA ALA A 66 12.84 -12.26 7.58
C ALA A 66 12.14 -12.32 8.94
N GLY A 67 12.12 -13.50 9.58
CA GLY A 67 11.54 -13.67 10.92
C GLY A 67 12.20 -12.80 11.99
N ASN A 68 13.53 -12.61 11.91
CA ASN A 68 14.27 -11.75 12.83
C ASN A 68 13.85 -10.27 12.71
N ILE A 69 13.63 -9.77 11.49
CA ILE A 69 13.11 -8.42 11.27
C ILE A 69 11.73 -8.27 11.92
N LEU A 70 10.82 -9.21 11.63
CA LEU A 70 9.46 -9.14 12.19
C LEU A 70 9.47 -9.21 13.71
N LYS A 71 10.31 -10.08 14.29
CA LYS A 71 10.49 -10.18 15.75
C LYS A 71 10.95 -8.85 16.35
N GLN A 72 11.99 -8.23 15.79
CA GLN A 72 12.53 -6.97 16.30
C GLN A 72 11.52 -5.82 16.21
N LEU A 73 10.72 -5.77 15.14
CA LEU A 73 9.63 -4.80 15.03
C LEU A 73 8.53 -5.03 16.08
N MET A 74 8.07 -6.27 16.20
CA MET A 74 6.91 -6.60 17.03
C MET A 74 7.21 -6.62 18.53
N GLU A 75 8.44 -6.97 18.94
CA GLU A 75 8.82 -7.01 20.36
C GLU A 75 8.81 -5.64 21.04
N ARG A 76 8.93 -4.55 20.26
CA ARG A 76 8.87 -3.17 20.75
C ARG A 76 7.45 -2.71 21.10
N GLY A 77 6.43 -3.32 20.50
CA GLY A 77 5.03 -2.95 20.73
C GLY A 77 4.79 -1.44 20.58
N ALA A 78 4.39 -0.79 21.68
CA ALA A 78 4.19 0.66 21.75
C ALA A 78 5.16 1.37 22.71
N SER A 79 6.29 0.74 23.08
CA SER A 79 7.26 1.34 24.02
C SER A 79 8.07 2.48 23.41
N GLU A 80 8.21 2.52 22.08
CA GLU A 80 9.02 3.47 21.34
C GLU A 80 8.25 4.05 20.14
N PRO A 81 8.58 5.27 19.68
CA PRO A 81 7.99 5.84 18.47
C PRO A 81 8.25 4.94 17.25
N TRP A 82 7.21 4.68 16.46
CA TRP A 82 7.29 3.75 15.31
C TRP A 82 8.38 4.13 14.31
N GLN A 83 8.63 5.43 14.09
CA GLN A 83 9.68 5.91 13.19
C GLN A 83 11.07 5.45 13.64
N GLN A 84 11.33 5.51 14.94
CA GLN A 84 12.59 5.09 15.52
C GLN A 84 12.77 3.57 15.36
N VAL A 85 11.72 2.81 15.70
CA VAL A 85 11.73 1.34 15.55
C VAL A 85 11.98 0.93 14.10
N LEU A 86 11.34 1.57 13.11
CA LEU A 86 11.60 1.26 11.70
C LEU A 86 13.01 1.68 11.26
N GLN A 87 13.50 2.83 11.72
CA GLN A 87 14.86 3.29 11.40
C GLN A 87 15.92 2.31 11.92
N GLU A 88 15.75 1.81 13.13
CA GLU A 88 16.68 0.87 13.77
C GLU A 88 16.66 -0.51 13.11
N VAL A 89 15.48 -1.02 12.76
CA VAL A 89 15.32 -2.40 12.30
C VAL A 89 15.49 -2.55 10.78
N ILE A 90 14.92 -1.63 10.00
CA ILE A 90 14.93 -1.72 8.52
C ILE A 90 15.65 -0.57 7.83
N GLY A 91 16.20 0.39 8.58
CA GLY A 91 16.93 1.52 8.03
C GLY A 91 16.06 2.63 7.44
N GLU A 92 14.73 2.53 7.53
CA GLU A 92 13.76 3.43 6.92
C GLU A 92 12.77 3.98 7.98
N GLY A 93 13.10 5.10 8.63
CA GLY A 93 12.25 5.68 9.69
C GLY A 93 11.01 6.46 9.23
N ARG A 94 10.77 6.56 7.91
CA ARG A 94 9.65 7.31 7.33
C ARG A 94 8.75 6.39 6.53
N LEU A 95 7.47 6.75 6.43
CA LEU A 95 6.56 6.10 5.51
C LEU A 95 6.95 6.48 4.08
N ASP A 96 7.27 5.48 3.26
CA ASP A 96 7.88 5.65 1.95
C ASP A 96 7.20 4.75 0.90
N GLY A 97 6.69 5.38 -0.17
CA GLY A 97 5.97 4.70 -1.25
C GLY A 97 6.86 4.03 -2.30
N THR A 98 8.18 4.13 -2.21
CA THR A 98 9.12 3.56 -3.20
C THR A 98 9.05 2.04 -3.24
N ALA A 99 8.94 1.37 -2.10
CA ALA A 99 8.82 -0.10 -2.05
C ALA A 99 7.52 -0.59 -2.72
N LEU A 100 6.40 0.10 -2.49
CA LEU A 100 5.12 -0.15 -3.16
C LEU A 100 5.27 0.01 -4.69
N ARG A 101 5.83 1.16 -5.12
CA ARG A 101 6.04 1.45 -6.55
C ARG A 101 6.97 0.45 -7.20
N GLU A 102 8.03 0.05 -6.52
CA GLU A 102 8.98 -0.95 -7.00
C GLU A 102 8.33 -2.32 -7.20
N TYR A 103 7.48 -2.75 -6.27
CA TYR A 103 6.72 -3.98 -6.39
C TYR A 103 5.85 -3.99 -7.66
N PHE A 104 5.14 -2.89 -7.92
CA PHE A 104 4.23 -2.75 -9.06
C PHE A 104 4.87 -2.23 -10.35
N ARG A 105 6.17 -1.89 -10.35
CA ARG A 105 6.86 -1.29 -11.50
C ARG A 105 6.65 -2.06 -12.83
N PRO A 106 6.76 -3.40 -12.88
CA PRO A 106 6.53 -4.12 -14.14
C PRO A 106 5.11 -3.97 -14.68
N LEU A 107 4.11 -3.94 -13.78
CA LEU A 107 2.71 -3.71 -14.14
C LEU A 107 2.50 -2.26 -14.59
N GLU A 108 3.08 -1.29 -13.87
CA GLU A 108 3.02 0.13 -14.23
C GLU A 108 3.58 0.39 -15.63
N GLU A 109 4.73 -0.20 -15.95
CA GLU A 109 5.35 -0.10 -17.29
C GLU A 109 4.50 -0.74 -18.37
N TRP A 110 3.97 -1.95 -18.12
CA TRP A 110 3.09 -2.63 -19.06
C TRP A 110 1.81 -1.82 -19.33
N LEU A 111 1.14 -1.34 -18.27
CA LEU A 111 -0.08 -0.53 -18.39
C LEU A 111 0.15 0.76 -19.16
N ARG A 112 1.29 1.44 -18.93
CA ARG A 112 1.65 2.66 -19.68
C ARG A 112 1.79 2.37 -21.18
N ASN A 113 2.48 1.29 -21.54
CA ASN A 113 2.67 0.92 -22.95
C ASN A 113 1.35 0.48 -23.60
N GLU A 114 0.55 -0.30 -22.88
CA GLU A 114 -0.71 -0.80 -23.40
C GLU A 114 -1.73 0.32 -23.60
N ASN A 115 -1.89 1.22 -22.63
CA ASN A 115 -2.77 2.38 -22.77
C ASN A 115 -2.38 3.26 -23.96
N LEU A 116 -1.08 3.43 -24.24
CA LEU A 116 -0.62 4.14 -25.44
C LEU A 116 -0.93 3.37 -26.72
N ARG A 117 -0.75 2.04 -26.71
CA ARG A 117 -1.00 1.17 -27.87
C ARG A 117 -2.47 1.15 -28.27
N THR A 118 -3.38 1.13 -27.30
CA THR A 118 -4.84 1.11 -27.53
C THR A 118 -5.47 2.49 -27.53
N ASN A 119 -4.69 3.55 -27.30
CA ASN A 119 -5.14 4.94 -27.24
C ASN A 119 -6.23 5.15 -26.18
N GLU A 120 -6.03 4.57 -24.99
CA GLU A 120 -6.93 4.73 -23.85
C GLU A 120 -6.86 6.13 -23.26
N TYR A 121 -8.01 6.64 -22.84
CA TYR A 121 -8.07 7.88 -22.08
C TYR A 121 -7.71 7.63 -20.62
N VAL A 122 -6.63 8.24 -20.13
CA VAL A 122 -6.19 8.14 -18.73
C VAL A 122 -6.71 9.32 -17.92
N GLY A 123 -7.59 9.03 -16.96
CA GLY A 123 -8.23 10.01 -16.10
C GLY A 123 -9.74 9.83 -16.10
N TRP A 124 -10.46 10.82 -15.60
CA TRP A 124 -11.91 10.88 -15.65
C TRP A 124 -12.35 12.25 -16.15
N ILE A 125 -13.51 12.30 -16.80
CA ILE A 125 -14.18 13.53 -17.21
C ILE A 125 -15.37 13.69 -16.28
N TYR A 126 -15.68 14.94 -15.91
CA TYR A 126 -16.93 15.21 -15.24
C TYR A 126 -18.08 15.06 -16.24
N ASP A 127 -18.94 14.06 -16.04
CA ASP A 127 -20.08 13.71 -16.90
C ASP A 127 -21.45 13.93 -16.23
N GLY A 128 -21.46 14.53 -15.04
CA GLY A 128 -22.66 15.03 -14.37
C GLY A 128 -22.67 14.81 -12.86
N ASP A 129 -23.66 15.40 -12.20
CA ASP A 129 -23.88 15.24 -10.76
C ASP A 129 -24.70 13.98 -10.47
N TYR A 130 -24.04 13.00 -9.85
CA TYR A 130 -24.69 11.78 -9.36
C TYR A 130 -25.23 11.91 -7.92
N CYS A 131 -24.90 13.01 -7.23
CA CYS A 131 -25.40 13.37 -5.92
C CYS A 131 -25.92 14.82 -5.95
N LYS A 132 -27.23 15.02 -5.71
CA LYS A 132 -27.84 16.35 -5.71
C LYS A 132 -27.89 16.95 -4.29
N HIS A 133 -27.44 18.20 -4.17
CA HIS A 133 -27.52 18.96 -2.91
C HIS A 133 -28.95 19.34 -2.47
N SER A 134 -29.95 19.20 -3.36
CA SER A 134 -31.36 19.46 -3.09
C SER A 134 -32.22 18.58 -4.01
N ILE A 135 -33.39 18.14 -3.54
CA ILE A 135 -34.40 17.43 -4.36
C ILE A 135 -35.41 18.43 -4.97
N GLU A 136 -35.20 19.74 -4.82
CA GLU A 136 -35.90 20.72 -5.65
C GLU A 136 -35.41 20.67 -7.11
#